data_AF-A0A059G2X5-F1
#
_entry.id   AF-A0A059G2X5-F1
#
_cell.length_a   1.000
_cell.length_b   1.000
_cell.length_c   1.000
_cell.angle_alpha   90.00
_cell.angle_beta   90.00
_cell.angle_gamma   90.00
#
_symmetry.space_group_name_H-M   'P 1'
#
loop_
_entity.id
_entity.type
_entity.pdbx_description
1 polymer ?
#
loop_
_entity_poly.entity_id
_entity_poly.type
_entity_poly.pdbx_seq_one_letter_code
_entity_poly.pdbx_strand_id
1 'polypeptide(L)'
;MGEQAFTATPDQLAILVDNASQTARGLVGLMPGDSSKELDGQMTAIREAVKRDERADIALSAVEAFKLVVTRFPPDTRIPLAISYLDYAGFRIQADLKSVPIRWEDADAAMAYAKEQWSVVESQVRNENLRMRFVNELAALDSALVERDALAASAAVIVELDSVDALESDFQSH
;
A
#
# COMPACT_ATOMS: atom_id res chain seq x y z
N MET A 1 -1.00 -1.08 -9.76
CA MET A 1 -1.88 -2.28 -9.82
C MET A 1 -2.91 -2.32 -8.69
N GLY A 2 -2.55 -2.05 -7.42
CA GLY A 2 -3.50 -2.08 -6.28
C GLY A 2 -4.79 -1.30 -6.51
N GLU A 3 -4.71 0.02 -6.71
CA GLU A 3 -5.89 0.85 -7.02
C GLU A 3 -6.55 0.52 -8.36
N GLN A 4 -5.71 0.28 -9.38
CA GLN A 4 -6.16 -0.02 -10.74
C GLN A 4 -7.00 -1.30 -10.79
N ALA A 5 -6.86 -2.21 -9.83
CA ALA A 5 -7.67 -3.42 -9.76
C ALA A 5 -9.17 -3.12 -9.73
N PHE A 6 -9.58 -2.00 -9.13
CA PHE A 6 -10.99 -1.64 -8.96
C PHE A 6 -11.60 -0.91 -10.17
N THR A 7 -10.78 -0.34 -11.04
CA THR A 7 -11.24 0.50 -12.17
C THR A 7 -10.88 -0.07 -13.54
N ALA A 8 -9.88 -0.95 -13.61
CA ALA A 8 -9.42 -1.54 -14.87
C ALA A 8 -10.46 -2.50 -15.47
N THR A 9 -10.61 -2.43 -16.79
CA THR A 9 -11.34 -3.45 -17.56
C THR A 9 -10.61 -4.81 -17.49
N PRO A 10 -11.28 -5.93 -17.80
CA PRO A 10 -10.63 -7.24 -17.82
C PRO A 10 -9.35 -7.30 -18.67
N ASP A 11 -9.37 -6.68 -19.86
CA ASP A 11 -8.20 -6.63 -20.74
C ASP A 11 -7.05 -5.78 -20.14
N GLN A 12 -7.39 -4.66 -19.50
CA GLN A 12 -6.40 -3.83 -18.81
C GLN A 12 -5.79 -4.56 -17.61
N LEU A 13 -6.60 -5.30 -16.86
CA LEU A 13 -6.12 -6.15 -15.77
C LEU A 13 -5.15 -7.22 -16.28
N ALA A 14 -5.47 -7.90 -17.38
CA ALA A 14 -4.59 -8.90 -17.96
C ALA A 14 -3.21 -8.31 -18.30
N ILE A 15 -3.18 -7.12 -18.92
CA ILE A 15 -1.93 -6.40 -19.21
C ILE A 15 -1.16 -6.04 -17.93
N LEU A 16 -1.85 -5.55 -16.90
CA LEU A 16 -1.22 -5.22 -15.62
C LEU A 16 -0.59 -6.45 -14.96
N VAL A 17 -1.29 -7.59 -14.99
CA VAL A 17 -0.83 -8.86 -14.41
C VAL A 17 0.37 -9.40 -15.18
N ASP A 18 0.35 -9.31 -16.53
CA ASP A 18 1.48 -9.74 -17.36
C ASP A 18 2.72 -8.89 -17.10
N ASN A 19 2.57 -7.56 -17.01
CA ASN A 19 3.66 -6.65 -16.68
C ASN A 19 4.22 -6.95 -15.29
N ALA A 20 3.35 -7.07 -14.27
CA ALA A 20 3.76 -7.42 -12.91
C ALA A 20 4.49 -8.78 -12.86
N SER A 21 4.02 -9.78 -13.62
CA SER A 21 4.65 -11.10 -13.72
C SER A 21 6.01 -11.06 -14.42
N GLN A 22 6.20 -10.17 -15.40
CA GLN A 22 7.50 -9.99 -16.04
C GLN A 22 8.48 -9.31 -15.09
N THR A 23 8.05 -8.26 -14.39
CA THR A 23 8.85 -7.57 -13.37
C THR A 23 9.25 -8.53 -12.25
N ALA A 24 8.31 -9.28 -11.68
CA ALA A 24 8.58 -10.24 -10.60
C ALA A 24 9.63 -11.28 -11.01
N ARG A 25 9.52 -11.85 -12.23
CA ARG A 25 10.52 -12.80 -12.76
C ARG A 25 11.92 -12.20 -12.88
N GLY A 26 12.04 -10.92 -13.21
CA GLY A 26 13.32 -10.21 -13.23
C GLY A 26 13.95 -10.05 -11.84
N LEU A 27 13.14 -10.04 -10.79
CA LEU A 27 13.57 -9.85 -9.40
C LEU A 27 13.92 -11.14 -8.67
N VAL A 28 13.36 -12.29 -9.07
CA VAL A 28 13.55 -13.61 -8.43
C VAL A 28 15.04 -13.94 -8.17
N GLY A 29 15.92 -13.66 -9.14
CA GLY A 29 17.36 -13.92 -9.00
C GLY A 29 18.13 -12.94 -8.08
N LEU A 30 17.48 -11.87 -7.64
CA LEU A 30 18.06 -10.77 -6.85
C LEU A 30 17.54 -10.75 -5.39
N MET A 31 16.55 -11.58 -5.09
CA MET A 31 15.91 -11.70 -3.78
C MET A 31 16.39 -12.94 -3.02
N PRO A 32 16.38 -12.94 -1.68
CA PRO A 32 16.55 -14.15 -0.89
C PRO A 32 15.50 -15.20 -1.27
N GLY A 33 15.85 -16.49 -1.13
CA GLY A 33 15.00 -17.60 -1.57
C GLY A 33 13.59 -17.59 -0.98
N ASP A 34 13.43 -17.15 0.27
CA ASP A 34 12.12 -17.09 0.91
C ASP A 34 11.28 -15.91 0.40
N SER A 35 11.85 -14.71 0.28
CA SER A 35 11.14 -13.56 -0.30
C SER A 35 10.79 -13.76 -1.77
N SER A 36 11.63 -14.49 -2.52
CA SER A 36 11.32 -14.88 -3.90
C SER A 36 10.12 -15.82 -3.97
N LYS A 37 10.04 -16.83 -3.09
CA LYS A 37 8.89 -17.75 -3.03
C LYS A 37 7.62 -17.01 -2.63
N GLU A 38 7.74 -16.06 -1.71
CA GLU A 38 6.60 -15.24 -1.28
C GLU A 38 6.08 -14.37 -2.42
N LEU A 39 6.98 -13.71 -3.16
CA LEU A 39 6.62 -12.93 -4.35
C LEU A 39 5.94 -13.80 -5.42
N ASP A 40 6.46 -15.00 -5.70
CA ASP A 40 5.83 -15.95 -6.61
C ASP A 40 4.45 -16.41 -6.12
N GLY A 41 4.30 -16.57 -4.80
CA GLY A 41 3.03 -16.84 -4.14
C GLY A 41 2.01 -15.72 -4.40
N GLN A 42 2.41 -14.46 -4.19
CA GLN A 42 1.56 -13.30 -4.46
C GLN A 42 1.17 -13.20 -5.94
N MET A 43 2.11 -13.44 -6.86
CA MET A 43 1.82 -13.45 -8.29
C MET A 43 0.87 -14.58 -8.71
N THR A 44 0.89 -15.70 -7.99
CA THR A 44 -0.08 -16.79 -8.19
C THR A 44 -1.45 -16.41 -7.65
N ALA A 45 -1.52 -15.82 -6.46
CA ALA A 45 -2.77 -15.33 -5.87
C ALA A 45 -3.46 -14.28 -6.77
N ILE A 46 -2.70 -13.32 -7.31
CA ILE A 46 -3.19 -12.32 -8.27
C ILE A 46 -3.85 -13.00 -9.47
N ARG A 47 -3.18 -13.99 -10.09
CA ARG A 47 -3.69 -14.67 -11.28
C ARG A 47 -4.96 -15.47 -10.99
N GLU A 48 -5.07 -16.07 -9.82
CA GLU A 48 -6.29 -16.79 -9.41
C GLU A 48 -7.45 -15.82 -9.13
N ALA A 49 -7.19 -14.70 -8.44
CA ALA A 49 -8.19 -13.68 -8.15
C ALA A 49 -8.73 -13.02 -9.44
N VAL A 50 -7.86 -12.80 -10.45
CA VAL A 50 -8.27 -12.31 -11.78
C VAL A 50 -9.27 -13.26 -12.44
N LYS A 51 -9.06 -14.58 -12.37
CA LYS A 51 -9.98 -15.57 -12.96
C LYS A 51 -11.37 -15.54 -12.29
N ARG A 52 -11.43 -15.12 -11.03
CA ARG A 52 -12.65 -15.07 -10.22
C ARG A 52 -13.27 -13.68 -10.15
N ASP A 53 -12.65 -12.68 -10.80
CA ASP A 53 -13.01 -11.26 -10.73
C ASP A 53 -13.00 -10.69 -9.29
N GLU A 54 -12.16 -11.26 -8.41
CA GLU A 54 -12.02 -10.89 -7.00
C GLU A 54 -11.13 -9.65 -6.84
N ARG A 55 -11.66 -8.46 -7.15
CA ARG A 55 -10.85 -7.21 -7.23
C ARG A 55 -10.10 -6.85 -5.95
N ALA A 56 -10.72 -7.06 -4.80
CA ALA A 56 -10.04 -6.83 -3.52
C ALA A 56 -8.85 -7.77 -3.33
N ASP A 57 -8.99 -9.06 -3.68
CA ASP A 57 -7.89 -10.02 -3.53
C ASP A 57 -6.75 -9.77 -4.53
N ILE A 58 -7.04 -9.25 -5.72
CA ILE A 58 -6.02 -8.73 -6.66
C ILE A 58 -5.26 -7.59 -6.00
N ALA A 59 -5.97 -6.60 -5.44
CA ALA A 59 -5.37 -5.43 -4.83
C ALA A 59 -4.50 -5.82 -3.62
N LEU A 60 -5.01 -6.66 -2.74
CA LEU A 60 -4.31 -7.12 -1.54
C LEU A 60 -3.03 -7.87 -1.89
N SER A 61 -3.10 -8.84 -2.80
CA SER A 61 -1.93 -9.58 -3.24
C SER A 61 -0.88 -8.67 -3.92
N ALA A 62 -1.34 -7.64 -4.64
CA ALA A 62 -0.45 -6.64 -5.23
C ALA A 62 0.24 -5.77 -4.18
N VAL A 63 -0.46 -5.41 -3.10
CA VAL A 63 0.08 -4.61 -1.98
C VAL A 63 1.10 -5.42 -1.18
N GLU A 64 0.85 -6.71 -0.94
CA GLU A 64 1.85 -7.60 -0.32
C GLU A 64 3.09 -7.77 -1.19
N ALA A 65 2.91 -7.95 -2.51
CA ALA A 65 4.03 -8.00 -3.45
C ALA A 65 4.84 -6.69 -3.44
N PHE A 66 4.16 -5.54 -3.39
CA PHE A 66 4.80 -4.23 -3.28
C PHE A 66 5.69 -4.14 -2.04
N LYS A 67 5.17 -4.51 -0.85
CA LYS A 67 5.95 -4.52 0.40
C LYS A 67 7.23 -5.34 0.26
N LEU A 68 7.14 -6.56 -0.24
CA LEU A 68 8.31 -7.43 -0.45
C LEU A 68 9.37 -6.79 -1.35
N VAL A 69 8.93 -6.12 -2.42
CA VAL A 69 9.82 -5.47 -3.37
C VAL A 69 10.47 -4.24 -2.75
N VAL A 70 9.72 -3.32 -2.14
CA VAL A 70 10.29 -2.07 -1.58
C VAL A 70 11.18 -2.32 -0.37
N THR A 71 10.87 -3.34 0.45
CA THR A 71 11.75 -3.77 1.54
C THR A 71 13.13 -4.16 1.02
N ARG A 72 13.20 -4.78 -0.17
CA ARG A 72 14.45 -5.28 -0.73
C ARG A 72 15.14 -4.27 -1.64
N PHE A 73 14.36 -3.54 -2.42
CA PHE A 73 14.79 -2.60 -3.44
C PHE A 73 14.10 -1.25 -3.19
N PRO A 74 14.54 -0.51 -2.16
CA PRO A 74 13.97 0.81 -1.90
C PRO A 74 14.19 1.71 -3.12
N PRO A 75 13.18 2.50 -3.53
CA PRO A 75 13.22 3.28 -4.76
C PRO A 75 14.26 4.41 -4.72
N ASP A 76 14.48 5.00 -3.54
CA ASP A 76 15.49 6.03 -3.29
C ASP A 76 16.04 5.89 -1.88
N THR A 77 17.37 5.87 -1.72
CA THR A 77 18.02 5.73 -0.42
C THR A 77 17.88 6.96 0.49
N ARG A 78 17.46 8.11 -0.07
CA ARG A 78 17.19 9.34 0.70
C ARG A 78 15.84 9.30 1.40
N ILE A 79 14.90 8.53 0.86
CA ILE A 79 13.59 8.35 1.45
C ILE A 79 13.68 7.20 2.46
N PRO A 80 13.35 7.42 3.74
CA PRO A 80 13.28 6.34 4.71
C PRO A 80 12.28 5.28 4.25
N LEU A 81 12.65 4.01 4.35
CA LEU A 81 11.79 2.88 3.96
C LEU A 81 10.40 2.90 4.63
N ALA A 82 10.33 3.46 5.85
CA ALA A 82 9.07 3.64 6.57
C ALA A 82 8.06 4.54 5.82
N ILE A 83 8.50 5.45 4.93
CA ILE A 83 7.60 6.22 4.07
C ILE A 83 6.92 5.31 3.04
N SER A 84 7.67 4.44 2.36
CA SER A 84 7.07 3.43 1.47
C SER A 84 6.18 2.44 2.22
N TYR A 85 6.38 2.26 3.52
CA TYR A 85 5.49 1.45 4.35
C TYR A 85 4.20 2.16 4.76
N LEU A 86 4.17 3.50 4.75
CA LEU A 86 2.92 4.26 4.88
C LEU A 86 2.05 4.05 3.64
N ASP A 87 2.63 4.14 2.43
CA ASP A 87 1.93 3.77 1.18
C ASP A 87 1.35 2.36 1.23
N TYR A 88 2.17 1.39 1.65
CA TYR A 88 1.70 0.01 1.82
C TYR A 88 0.48 -0.05 2.75
N ALA A 89 0.53 0.66 3.89
CA ALA A 89 -0.56 0.65 4.86
C ALA A 89 -1.83 1.30 4.28
N GLY A 90 -1.70 2.48 3.64
CA GLY A 90 -2.81 3.16 2.98
C GLY A 90 -3.45 2.32 1.88
N PHE A 91 -2.65 1.69 1.00
CA PHE A 91 -3.17 0.79 -0.03
C PHE A 91 -3.83 -0.46 0.56
N ARG A 92 -3.29 -1.00 1.65
CA ARG A 92 -3.89 -2.15 2.36
C ARG A 92 -5.25 -1.79 2.93
N ILE A 93 -5.34 -0.69 3.69
CA ILE A 93 -6.60 -0.15 4.24
C ILE A 93 -7.60 0.07 3.10
N GLN A 94 -7.18 0.71 2.01
CA GLN A 94 -8.06 1.00 0.90
C GLN A 94 -8.61 -0.28 0.22
N ALA A 95 -7.78 -1.32 0.09
CA ALA A 95 -8.21 -2.60 -0.47
C ALA A 95 -9.18 -3.34 0.48
N ASP A 96 -8.92 -3.31 1.78
CA ASP A 96 -9.77 -3.90 2.82
C ASP A 96 -11.13 -3.18 2.94
N LEU A 97 -11.16 -1.86 2.76
CA LEU A 97 -12.40 -1.06 2.71
C LEU A 97 -13.24 -1.33 1.46
N LYS A 98 -12.60 -1.73 0.36
CA LYS A 98 -13.26 -2.06 -0.91
C LYS A 98 -13.64 -3.53 -1.04
N SER A 99 -13.32 -4.37 -0.06
CA SER A 99 -13.70 -5.78 -0.06
C SER A 99 -15.18 -5.97 0.30
N VAL A 100 -15.76 -7.10 -0.14
CA VAL A 100 -17.14 -7.46 0.20
C VAL A 100 -17.17 -8.87 0.80
N PRO A 101 -17.46 -9.02 2.12
CA PRO A 101 -17.66 -7.95 3.10
C PRO A 101 -16.38 -7.13 3.36
N ILE A 102 -16.54 -5.93 3.92
CA ILE A 102 -15.41 -5.07 4.34
C ILE A 102 -14.58 -5.80 5.39
N ARG A 103 -13.25 -5.81 5.23
CA ARG A 103 -12.30 -6.46 6.15
C ARG A 103 -11.83 -5.48 7.23
N TRP A 104 -12.73 -5.12 8.13
CA TRP A 104 -12.48 -4.13 9.18
C TRP A 104 -11.28 -4.45 10.09
N GLU A 105 -11.12 -5.71 10.49
CA GLU A 105 -10.01 -6.12 11.37
C GLU A 105 -8.65 -5.97 10.68
N ASP A 106 -8.58 -6.29 9.38
CA ASP A 106 -7.37 -6.12 8.58
C ASP A 106 -7.05 -4.63 8.36
N ALA A 107 -8.08 -3.80 8.11
CA ALA A 107 -7.94 -2.35 8.01
C ALA A 107 -7.42 -1.73 9.32
N ASP A 108 -7.93 -2.16 10.48
CA ASP A 108 -7.45 -1.70 11.79
C ASP A 108 -5.99 -2.10 12.02
N ALA A 109 -5.61 -3.33 11.64
CA ALA A 109 -4.23 -3.80 11.75
C ALA A 109 -3.29 -2.98 10.85
N ALA A 110 -3.72 -2.66 9.63
CA ALA A 110 -2.98 -1.79 8.72
C ALA A 110 -2.87 -0.35 9.25
N MET A 111 -3.90 0.18 9.90
CA MET A 111 -3.85 1.49 10.57
C MET A 111 -2.86 1.51 11.74
N ALA A 112 -2.84 0.44 12.54
CA ALA A 112 -1.86 0.30 13.62
C ALA A 112 -0.43 0.25 13.07
N TYR A 113 -0.22 -0.46 11.96
CA TYR A 113 1.07 -0.49 11.27
C TYR A 113 1.45 0.90 10.71
N ALA A 114 0.52 1.64 10.10
CA ALA A 114 0.77 3.01 9.63
C ALA A 114 1.27 3.92 10.76
N LYS A 115 0.61 3.89 11.93
CA LYS A 115 1.03 4.65 13.13
C LYS A 115 2.43 4.27 13.60
N GLU A 116 2.76 2.98 13.60
CA GLU A 116 4.09 2.49 13.93
C GLU A 116 5.14 3.07 12.97
N GLN A 117 4.90 2.99 11.66
CA GLN A 117 5.84 3.50 10.66
C GLN A 117 5.98 5.02 10.72
N TRP A 118 4.88 5.75 10.96
CA TRP A 118 4.92 7.20 11.17
C TRP A 118 5.83 7.57 12.34
N SER A 119 5.74 6.85 13.46
CA SER A 119 6.55 7.13 14.65
C SER A 119 8.07 7.02 14.40
N VAL A 120 8.48 6.23 13.40
CA VAL A 120 9.89 6.07 13.00
C VAL A 120 10.42 7.30 12.26
N VAL A 121 9.57 7.99 11.49
CA VAL A 121 9.98 9.04 10.54
C VAL A 121 9.53 10.44 10.92
N GLU A 122 8.54 10.59 11.79
CA GLU A 122 7.93 11.87 12.15
C GLU A 122 8.96 12.94 12.52
N SER A 123 9.94 12.59 13.37
CA SER A 123 10.96 13.53 13.84
C SER A 123 11.95 13.97 12.76
N GLN A 124 11.97 13.26 11.62
CA GLN A 124 12.88 13.51 10.50
C GLN A 124 12.25 14.41 9.43
N VAL A 125 10.92 14.56 9.44
CA VAL A 125 10.20 15.48 8.55
C VAL A 125 10.53 16.92 8.92
N ARG A 126 11.15 17.66 8.01
CA ARG A 126 11.63 19.03 8.28
C ARG A 126 10.51 20.05 8.14
N ASN A 127 9.58 19.82 7.22
CA ASN A 127 8.42 20.67 7.04
C ASN A 127 7.40 20.43 8.18
N GLU A 128 7.42 21.32 9.17
CA GLU A 128 6.53 21.23 10.34
C GLU A 128 5.04 21.25 9.97
N ASN A 129 4.65 22.06 8.97
CA ASN A 129 3.26 22.11 8.51
C ASN A 129 2.83 20.78 7.89
N LEU A 130 3.71 20.16 7.10
CA LEU A 130 3.45 18.84 6.52
C LEU A 130 3.36 17.77 7.60
N ARG A 131 4.29 17.77 8.56
CA ARG A 131 4.27 16.85 9.70
C ARG A 131 2.96 16.93 10.48
N MET A 132 2.54 18.14 10.85
CA MET A 132 1.29 18.36 11.59
C MET A 132 0.05 17.98 10.76
N ARG A 133 0.07 18.26 9.46
CA ARG A 133 -0.99 17.85 8.54
C ARG A 133 -1.14 16.33 8.52
N PHE A 134 -0.05 15.60 8.35
CA PHE A 134 -0.07 14.14 8.27
C PHE A 134 -0.57 13.48 9.57
N VAL A 135 -0.19 14.04 10.73
CA VAL A 135 -0.73 13.60 12.03
C VAL A 135 -2.26 13.73 12.08
N ASN A 136 -2.80 14.84 11.59
CA ASN A 136 -4.25 15.06 11.56
C ASN A 136 -4.96 14.11 10.57
N GLU A 137 -4.33 13.81 9.44
CA GLU A 137 -4.86 12.89 8.43
C GLU A 137 -4.92 11.46 8.98
N LEU A 138 -3.85 10.99 9.65
CA LEU A 138 -3.86 9.70 10.34
C LEU A 138 -4.93 9.65 11.44
N ALA A 139 -5.11 10.73 12.21
CA ALA A 139 -6.14 10.78 13.25
C ALA A 139 -7.56 10.73 12.67
N ALA A 140 -7.81 11.40 11.53
CA ALA A 140 -9.09 11.38 10.85
C ALA A 140 -9.41 9.98 10.29
N LEU A 141 -8.42 9.33 9.68
CA LEU A 141 -8.54 7.96 9.18
C LEU A 141 -8.83 6.97 10.31
N ASP A 142 -8.09 7.05 11.42
CA ASP A 142 -8.30 6.22 12.60
C ASP A 142 -9.71 6.37 13.17
N SER A 143 -10.18 7.61 13.32
CA SER A 143 -11.53 7.90 13.83
C SER A 143 -12.59 7.25 12.94
N ALA A 144 -12.46 7.38 11.61
CA ALA A 144 -13.40 6.80 10.67
C ALA A 144 -13.40 5.25 10.71
N LEU A 145 -12.23 4.63 10.88
CA LEU A 145 -12.10 3.18 11.03
C LEU A 145 -12.74 2.68 12.34
N VAL A 146 -12.55 3.41 13.45
CA VAL A 146 -13.17 3.11 14.75
C VAL A 146 -14.69 3.23 14.69
N GLU A 147 -15.20 4.26 14.02
CA GLU A 147 -16.63 4.48 13.82
C GLU A 147 -17.27 3.52 12.80
N ARG A 148 -16.45 2.74 12.08
CA ARG A 148 -16.87 1.86 10.98
C ARG A 148 -17.61 2.62 9.88
N ASP A 149 -17.24 3.88 9.67
CA ASP A 149 -17.78 4.71 8.58
C ASP A 149 -16.96 4.46 7.31
N ALA A 150 -17.46 3.57 6.46
CA ALA A 150 -16.78 3.18 5.23
C ALA A 150 -16.56 4.37 4.27
N LEU A 151 -17.48 5.36 4.24
CA LEU A 151 -17.36 6.51 3.36
C LEU A 151 -16.28 7.45 3.87
N ALA A 152 -16.31 7.77 5.17
CA ALA A 152 -15.31 8.63 5.79
C ALA A 152 -13.92 7.98 5.74
N ALA A 153 -13.82 6.68 6.02
CA ALA A 153 -12.54 5.96 5.98
C ALA A 153 -11.97 5.91 4.56
N SER A 154 -12.82 5.67 3.55
CA SER A 154 -12.39 5.68 2.14
C SER A 154 -11.91 7.06 1.69
N ALA A 155 -12.55 8.14 2.15
CA ALA A 155 -12.11 9.50 1.83
C ALA A 155 -10.79 9.83 2.55
N ALA A 156 -10.68 9.49 3.84
CA ALA A 156 -9.50 9.79 4.64
C ALA A 156 -8.24 9.04 4.15
N VAL A 157 -8.36 7.77 3.74
CA VAL A 157 -7.21 7.00 3.24
C VAL A 157 -6.67 7.55 1.90
N ILE A 158 -7.52 8.15 1.07
CA ILE A 158 -7.07 8.82 -0.16
C ILE A 158 -6.24 10.06 0.19
N VAL A 159 -6.72 10.87 1.15
CA VAL A 159 -6.01 12.07 1.60
C VAL A 159 -4.67 11.73 2.26
N GLU A 160 -4.61 10.63 3.01
CA GLU A 160 -3.39 10.12 3.61
C GLU A 160 -2.37 9.70 2.54
N LEU A 161 -2.79 8.85 1.57
CA LEU A 161 -1.96 8.43 0.44
C LEU A 161 -1.42 9.61 -0.39
N ASP A 162 -2.27 10.59 -0.72
CA ASP A 162 -1.86 11.81 -1.43
C ASP A 162 -0.79 12.62 -0.66
N SER A 163 -0.73 12.46 0.67
CA SER A 163 0.20 13.18 1.53
C SER A 163 1.51 12.44 1.72
N VAL A 164 1.57 11.12 1.46
CA VAL A 164 2.81 10.35 1.42
C VAL A 164 3.72 10.87 0.30
N ASP A 165 3.19 11.19 -0.87
CA ASP A 165 3.95 11.85 -1.97
C ASP A 165 4.62 13.17 -1.51
N ALA A 166 3.92 13.94 -0.68
CA ALA A 166 4.47 15.19 -0.14
C ALA A 166 5.58 14.93 0.89
N LEU A 167 5.47 13.86 1.68
CA LEU A 167 6.53 13.41 2.58
C LEU A 167 7.77 12.97 1.80
N GLU A 168 7.59 12.16 0.75
CA GLU A 168 8.69 11.74 -0.14
C GLU A 168 9.44 12.94 -0.71
N SER A 169 8.69 13.94 -1.19
CA SER A 169 9.25 15.19 -1.71
C SER A 169 10.04 15.98 -0.66
N ASP A 170 9.56 16.06 0.58
CA ASP A 170 10.32 16.67 1.69
C ASP A 170 11.68 15.95 1.84
N PHE A 171 11.69 14.62 1.96
CA PHE A 171 12.92 13.84 2.10
C PHE A 171 13.87 13.95 0.90
N GLN A 172 13.36 13.99 -0.33
CA GLN A 172 14.18 14.13 -1.53
C GLN A 172 14.83 15.51 -1.68
N SER A 173 14.22 16.54 -1.09
CA SER A 173 14.68 17.93 -1.18
C SER A 173 15.85 18.26 -0.23
N HIS A 174 16.17 17.35 0.69
CA HIS A 174 17.26 17.47 1.67
C HIS A 174 18.51 16.70 1.26
#